data_AF-A0A6N3AJ56-F1
#
_entry.id   AF-A0A6N3AJ56-F1
#
_cell.length_a   1.000
_cell.length_b   1.000
_cell.length_c   1.000
_cell.angle_alpha   90.00
_cell.angle_beta   90.00
_cell.angle_gamma   90.00
#
_symmetry.space_group_name_H-M   'P 1'
#
loop_
_entity.id
_entity.type
_entity.pdbx_description
1 polymer ?
#
loop_
_entity_poly.entity_id
_entity_poly.type
_entity_poly.pdbx_seq_one_letter_code
_entity_poly.pdbx_strand_id
1 'polypeptide(L)' 'MVTHDAMIASYTKKLVFLRDGKIEEIIEKGDKSQMDFFYDIVEVTTKENKNLFIGMGRK' A
#
# COMPACT_ATOMS: atom_id res chain seq x y z
N MET A 1 14.00 -2.52 0.71
CA MET A 1 13.30 -3.78 1.07
C MET A 1 12.08 -3.89 0.18
N VAL A 2 11.73 -5.10 -0.26
CA VAL A 2 10.50 -5.39 -0.99
C VAL A 2 9.73 -6.42 -0.17
N THR A 3 8.44 -6.17 0.06
CA THR A 3 7.57 -7.08 0.81
C THR A 3 6.12 -6.89 0.35
N HIS A 4 5.33 -7.94 0.49
CA HIS A 4 3.86 -7.89 0.35
C HIS A 4 3.16 -7.82 1.72
N ASP A 5 3.92 -7.92 2.81
CA ASP A 5 3.40 -7.86 4.17
C ASP A 5 3.37 -6.41 4.69
N ALA A 6 2.16 -5.92 4.96
CA ALA A 6 1.93 -4.57 5.46
C ALA A 6 2.51 -4.33 6.86
N MET A 7 2.53 -5.34 7.72
CA MET A 7 3.09 -5.26 9.07
C MET A 7 4.59 -5.06 8.99
N ILE A 8 5.30 -5.82 8.15
CA ILE A 8 6.73 -5.63 7.93
C ILE A 8 7.01 -4.26 7.30
N ALA A 9 6.21 -3.83 6.33
CA ALA A 9 6.37 -2.54 5.68
C ALA A 9 6.18 -1.35 6.64
N SER A 10 5.30 -1.47 7.64
CA SER A 10 5.00 -0.41 8.61
C SER A 10 6.16 -0.04 9.54
N TYR A 11 7.20 -0.88 9.62
CA TYR A 11 8.43 -0.55 10.36
C TYR A 11 9.35 0.42 9.59
N THR A 12 9.04 0.71 8.33
CA THR A 12 9.81 1.65 7.51
C THR A 12 9.36 3.10 7.72
N LYS A 13 10.10 4.05 7.14
CA LYS A 13 9.75 5.49 7.15
C LYS A 13 8.90 5.90 5.94
N LYS A 14 8.91 5.10 4.88
CA LYS A 14 8.35 5.43 3.57
C LYS A 14 8.02 4.16 2.81
N LEU A 15 6.81 4.09 2.28
CA LEU A 15 6.37 3.06 1.35
C LEU A 15 6.28 3.68 -0.05
N VAL A 16 6.73 2.94 -1.05
CA VAL A 16 6.54 3.26 -2.47
C VAL A 16 5.77 2.10 -3.08
N PHE A 17 4.57 2.40 -3.59
CA PHE A 17 3.73 1.43 -4.27
C PHE A 17 4.00 1.48 -5.77
N LEU A 18 4.37 0.32 -6.33
CA LEU A 18 4.73 0.17 -7.74
C LEU A 18 3.69 -0.68 -8.46
N ARG A 19 3.27 -0.22 -9.64
CA ARG A 19 2.36 -0.94 -10.53
C ARG A 19 2.75 -0.71 -11.98
N ASP A 20 2.82 -1.79 -12.76
CA ASP A 20 3.14 -1.76 -14.20
C ASP A 20 4.37 -0.90 -14.55
N GLY A 21 5.41 -0.98 -13.70
CA GLY A 21 6.65 -0.22 -13.86
C GLY A 21 6.57 1.27 -13.51
N LYS A 22 5.46 1.72 -12.91
CA LYS A 22 5.26 3.11 -12.47
C LYS A 22 5.06 3.19 -10.96
N ILE A 23 5.43 4.33 -10.38
CA ILE A 23 5.09 4.65 -8.99
C ILE A 23 3.65 5.17 -8.99
N GLU A 24 2.77 4.43 -8.34
CA GLU A 24 1.35 4.78 -8.25
C GLU A 24 1.06 5.58 -6.98
N GLU A 25 1.69 5.20 -5.86
CA GLU A 25 1.52 5.91 -4.59
C GLU A 25 2.81 5.95 -3.79
N ILE A 26 2.99 7.03 -3.03
CA ILE A 26 4.07 7.18 -2.06
C ILE A 26 3.45 7.65 -0.76
N ILE A 27 3.65 6.88 0.31
CA ILE A 27 3.21 7.27 1.66
C ILE A 27 4.41 7.32 2.61
N GLU A 28 4.43 8.36 3.44
CA GLU A 28 5.48 8.59 4.43
C GLU A 28 4.90 8.47 5.84
N LYS A 29 5.66 7.83 6.73
CA LYS A 29 5.25 7.63 8.12
C LYS A 29 5.18 8.95 8.89
N GLY A 30 6.14 9.85 8.65
CA GLY A 30 6.28 11.08 9.43
C GLY A 30 6.34 10.79 10.93
N ASP A 31 5.51 11.50 11.70
CA ASP A 31 5.38 11.35 13.15
C ASP A 31 4.32 10.33 13.58
N LYS A 32 3.69 9.62 12.64
CA LYS A 32 2.67 8.60 12.93
C LYS A 32 3.26 7.46 13.74
N SER A 33 2.43 6.83 14.58
CA SER A 33 2.81 5.57 15.20
C SER A 33 3.01 4.48 14.14
N GLN A 34 3.74 3.42 14.48
CA GLN A 34 3.89 2.28 13.56
C GLN A 34 2.54 1.64 13.23
N MET A 35 1.59 1.65 14.17
CA MET A 35 0.26 1.08 13.98
C MET A 35 -0.61 1.92 13.04
N ASP A 36 -0.56 3.25 13.17
CA ASP A 36 -1.28 4.14 12.26
C ASP A 36 -0.75 4.00 10.83
N PHE A 37 0.57 3.95 10.69
CA PHE A 37 1.20 3.73 9.38
C PHE A 37 0.90 2.34 8.81
N PHE A 38 0.78 1.31 9.65
CA PHE A 38 0.30 0.01 9.23
C PHE A 38 -1.10 0.08 8.64
N TYR A 39 -2.04 0.77 9.30
CA TYR A 39 -3.40 0.93 8.77
C TYR A 39 -3.45 1.69 7.45
N ASP A 40 -2.63 2.73 7.28
CA ASP A 40 -2.50 3.43 5.99
C ASP A 40 -2.07 2.45 4.87
N ILE A 41 -1.07 1.60 5.13
CA ILE A 41 -0.57 0.60 4.18
C ILE A 41 -1.66 -0.43 3.84
N VAL A 42 -2.40 -0.90 4.85
CA VAL A 42 -3.52 -1.85 4.66
C VAL A 42 -4.63 -1.22 3.81
N GLU A 43 -4.94 0.06 4.02
CA GLU A 43 -5.95 0.75 3.23
C GLU A 43 -5.57 0.82 1.74
N VAL A 44 -4.34 1.22 1.43
CA VAL A 44 -3.82 1.29 0.06
C VAL A 44 -3.85 -0.09 -0.60
N THR A 45 -3.29 -1.11 0.07
CA THR A 45 -3.22 -2.48 -0.47
C THR A 45 -4.60 -3.15 -0.60
N THR A 46 -5.58 -2.78 0.23
CA THR A 46 -6.95 -3.34 0.17
C THR A 46 -7.84 -2.61 -0.83
N LYS A 47 -7.71 -1.29 -0.98
CA LYS A 47 -8.38 -0.52 -2.05
C LYS A 47 -8.04 -1.12 -3.42
N GLU A 48 -6.79 -1.53 -3.61
CA GLU A 48 -6.36 -2.21 -4.84
C GLU A 48 -7.10 -3.52 -5.08
N ASN A 49 -7.27 -4.37 -4.07
CA ASN A 49 -8.04 -5.60 -4.21
C ASN A 49 -9.46 -5.31 -4.72
N LYS A 50 -10.15 -4.30 -4.18
CA LYS A 50 -11.50 -3.93 -4.63
C LYS A 50 -11.53 -3.40 -6.07
N ASN A 51 -10.56 -2.57 -6.45
CA ASN A 51 -10.47 -2.00 -7.79
C ASN A 51 -10.17 -3.08 -8.85
N LEU A 52 -9.36 -4.08 -8.50
CA LEU A 52 -9.08 -5.22 -9.38
C LEU A 52 -10.35 -6.03 -9.69
N PHE A 53 -11.21 -6.29 -8.71
CA PHE A 53 -12.46 -7.03 -8.94
C PHE A 53 -13.50 -6.24 -9.76
N ILE A 54 -13.54 -4.91 -9.60
CA ILE A 54 -14.46 -4.06 -10.38
C ILE A 54 -13.98 -3.92 -11.84
N GLY A 55 -12.67 -3.88 -12.08
CA GLY A 55 -12.08 -3.82 -13.42
C GLY A 55 -12.26 -5.10 -14.25
N MET A 56 -12.33 -6.26 -13.61
CA MET A 56 -12.50 -7.55 -14.30
C MET A 56 -13.96 -7.86 -14.70
N GLY A 57 -14.94 -7.15 -14.14
CA GLY A 57 -16.38 -7.33 -14.41
C GLY A 57 -16.91 -6.65 -15.67
N ARG A 58 -16.03 -6.03 -16.48
CA ARG A 58 -16.38 -5.46 -17.79
C ARG A 58 -15.78 -6.30 -18.91
N LYS A 59 -16.36 -7.47 -19.16
CA LYS A 59 -16.34 -8.15 -20.46
C LYS A 59 -17.71 -8.75 -20.74
#